data_AF-A0A1L9VPX8-F1
#
_entry.id   AF-A0A1L9VPX8-F1
#
_cell.length_a   1.000
_cell.length_b   1.000
_cell.length_c   1.000
_cell.angle_alpha   90.00
_cell.angle_beta   90.00
_cell.angle_gamma   90.00
#
_symmetry.space_group_name_H-M   'P 1'
#
loop_
_entity.id
_entity.type
_entity.pdbx_description
1 polymer ?
#
loop_
_entity_poly.entity_id
_entity_poly.type
_entity_poly.pdbx_seq_one_letter_code
_entity_poly.pdbx_strand_id
1 'polypeptide(L)'
;MVGIGGSAPSRKHDIRLGDIVVSIPNNRQRGLFQYDFGKTVQGQSFHPTGFLNQPPTILRVAANGLKAQYDIEGHQLDDVINGILEKELRLREKYKRPGPASGRLYRSQIVHTPNDESSCDLACGNEPPSRISCVSADG
;
A
#
# COMPACT_ATOMS: atom_id res chain seq x y z
N MET A 1 -0.35 13.10 -9.43
CA MET A 1 -1.13 12.99 -8.17
C MET A 1 -0.21 12.38 -7.13
N VAL A 2 -0.15 12.98 -5.95
CA VAL A 2 0.47 12.38 -4.76
C VAL A 2 -0.61 12.41 -3.69
N GLY A 3 -0.74 11.33 -2.93
CA GLY A 3 -1.74 11.20 -1.89
C GLY A 3 -1.34 10.12 -0.91
N ILE A 4 -1.95 10.15 0.26
CA ILE A 4 -1.87 9.07 1.24
C ILE A 4 -3.04 8.11 1.02
N GLY A 5 -2.80 6.83 1.20
CA GLY A 5 -3.82 5.79 1.04
C GLY A 5 -3.57 4.64 2.00
N GLY A 6 -4.62 3.88 2.29
CA GLY A 6 -4.51 2.60 2.97
C GLY A 6 -3.96 1.53 2.03
N SER A 7 -3.27 0.53 2.59
CA SER A 7 -2.77 -0.62 1.86
C SER A 7 -3.52 -1.89 2.24
N ALA A 8 -3.75 -2.77 1.26
CA ALA A 8 -4.24 -4.14 1.48
C ALA A 8 -3.10 -5.14 1.20
N PRO A 9 -2.27 -5.48 2.21
CA PRO A 9 -1.17 -6.42 2.04
C PRO A 9 -1.66 -7.83 1.71
N SER A 10 -0.86 -8.58 0.97
CA SER A 10 -1.11 -9.97 0.61
C SER A 10 0.14 -10.83 0.79
N ARG A 11 0.01 -12.17 0.72
CA ARG A 11 1.19 -13.06 0.80
C ARG A 11 2.23 -12.78 -0.29
N LYS A 12 1.80 -12.30 -1.47
CA LYS A 12 2.68 -11.98 -2.60
C LYS A 12 3.24 -10.55 -2.53
N HIS A 13 2.59 -9.65 -1.78
CA HIS A 13 2.95 -8.24 -1.69
C HIS A 13 2.85 -7.78 -0.24
N ASP A 14 4.00 -7.67 0.43
CA ASP A 14 4.11 -7.16 1.80
C ASP A 14 4.19 -5.62 1.77
N ILE A 15 3.03 -4.97 1.67
CA ILE A 15 2.90 -3.51 1.68
C ILE A 15 2.58 -3.06 3.11
N ARG A 16 3.42 -2.20 3.67
CA ARG A 16 3.33 -1.73 5.06
C ARG A 16 3.18 -0.22 5.14
N LEU A 17 2.74 0.25 6.31
CA LEU A 17 2.66 1.67 6.60
C LEU A 17 4.04 2.31 6.43
N GLY A 18 4.09 3.39 5.65
CA GLY A 18 5.31 4.10 5.30
C GLY A 18 5.95 3.67 3.98
N ASP A 19 5.47 2.58 3.35
CA ASP A 19 5.92 2.21 2.02
C ASP A 19 5.40 3.20 0.97
N ILE A 20 6.24 3.53 -0.01
CA ILE A 20 5.90 4.39 -1.14
C ILE A 20 5.54 3.51 -2.32
N VAL A 21 4.32 3.66 -2.84
CA VAL A 21 3.85 2.93 -4.01
C VAL A 21 3.80 3.87 -5.21
N VAL A 22 4.49 3.49 -6.29
CA VAL A 22 4.48 4.23 -7.56
C VAL A 22 3.72 3.42 -8.59
N SER A 23 2.62 3.97 -9.09
CA SER A 23 1.87 3.33 -10.17
C SER A 23 2.41 3.71 -11.54
N ILE A 24 2.70 2.71 -12.37
CA ILE A 24 3.21 2.88 -13.74
C ILE A 24 2.10 2.45 -14.71
N PRO A 25 1.46 3.40 -15.43
CA PRO A 25 0.38 3.06 -16.36
C PRO A 25 0.93 2.40 -17.63
N ASN A 26 0.50 1.16 -17.88
CA ASN A 26 0.79 0.44 -19.13
C ASN A 26 -0.27 0.78 -20.20
N ASN A 27 0.02 0.51 -21.49
CA ASN A 27 -0.84 0.90 -22.61
C ASN A 27 -2.30 0.37 -22.54
N ARG A 28 -2.61 -0.59 -21.65
CA ARG A 28 -3.95 -1.19 -21.49
C ARG A 28 -4.60 -0.92 -20.13
N GLN A 29 -3.84 -0.53 -19.12
CA GLN A 29 -4.31 -0.32 -17.75
C GLN A 29 -3.87 1.05 -17.24
N ARG A 30 -4.86 1.87 -16.89
CA ARG A 30 -4.66 3.16 -16.23
C ARG A 30 -4.22 2.89 -14.79
N GLY A 31 -3.15 3.57 -14.37
CA GLY A 31 -2.41 3.21 -13.16
C GLY A 31 -3.14 3.50 -11.85
N LEU A 32 -4.09 4.42 -11.83
CA LEU A 32 -4.89 4.78 -10.66
C LEU A 32 -6.37 4.73 -11.03
N PHE A 33 -7.15 4.03 -10.22
CA PHE A 33 -8.61 4.11 -10.23
C PHE A 33 -9.00 5.03 -9.08
N GLN A 34 -9.71 6.12 -9.40
CA GLN A 34 -10.26 6.96 -8.35
C GLN A 34 -11.49 6.28 -7.78
N TYR A 35 -11.49 6.18 -6.46
CA TYR A 35 -12.59 5.63 -5.69
C TYR A 35 -13.12 6.73 -4.78
N ASP A 36 -14.36 7.17 -5.01
CA ASP A 36 -15.05 8.03 -4.06
C ASP A 36 -15.79 7.16 -3.03
N PHE A 37 -15.32 7.22 -1.78
CA PHE A 37 -15.87 6.50 -0.62
C PHE A 37 -17.34 6.82 -0.29
N GLY A 38 -17.99 7.77 -0.97
CA GLY A 38 -19.39 8.14 -0.71
C GLY A 38 -20.42 7.07 -1.09
N LYS A 39 -20.05 5.95 -1.73
CA LYS A 39 -21.01 4.98 -2.30
C LYS A 39 -20.67 3.50 -2.12
N THR A 40 -19.85 3.14 -1.14
CA THR A 40 -19.69 1.71 -0.80
C THR A 40 -20.26 1.39 0.55
N VAL A 41 -21.44 0.78 0.48
CA VAL A 41 -22.03 -0.01 1.55
C VAL A 41 -21.40 -1.41 1.50
N GLN A 42 -21.01 -1.92 2.66
CA GLN A 42 -20.50 -3.29 2.82
C GLN A 42 -21.52 -4.28 2.21
N GLY A 43 -21.12 -5.07 1.20
CA GLY A 43 -22.01 -5.99 0.47
C GLY A 43 -22.52 -5.50 -0.90
N GLN A 44 -22.08 -4.34 -1.39
CA GLN A 44 -22.38 -3.87 -2.76
C GLN A 44 -21.18 -3.99 -3.71
N SER A 45 -21.47 -4.17 -5.00
CA SER A 45 -20.47 -4.31 -6.05
C SER A 45 -19.73 -2.99 -6.32
N PHE A 46 -18.42 -3.11 -6.57
CA PHE A 46 -17.52 -1.97 -6.81
C PHE A 46 -17.90 -1.19 -8.08
N HIS A 47 -18.03 0.13 -7.96
CA HIS A 47 -18.30 1.04 -9.09
C HIS A 47 -17.20 2.11 -9.18
N PRO A 48 -16.27 2.02 -10.15
CA PRO A 48 -15.24 3.03 -10.33
C PRO A 48 -15.86 4.37 -10.79
N THR A 49 -15.57 5.46 -10.08
CA THR A 49 -16.16 6.78 -10.36
C THR A 49 -15.35 7.62 -11.35
N GLY A 50 -14.13 7.21 -11.70
CA GLY A 50 -13.34 7.90 -12.73
C GLY A 50 -11.92 7.36 -12.91
N PHE A 51 -11.27 7.90 -13.94
CA PHE A 51 -9.87 7.62 -14.25
C PHE A 51 -9.07 8.91 -14.31
N LEU A 52 -7.85 8.90 -13.77
CA LEU A 52 -6.94 10.03 -13.93
C LEU A 52 -6.33 10.08 -15.34
N ASN A 53 -5.95 11.29 -15.76
CA ASN A 53 -5.20 11.52 -16.99
C ASN A 53 -3.87 10.77 -16.97
N GLN A 54 -3.49 10.21 -18.12
CA GLN A 54 -2.25 9.47 -18.23
C GLN A 54 -1.05 10.44 -18.27
N PRO A 55 0.05 10.15 -17.56
CA PRO A 55 1.26 10.96 -17.64
C PRO A 55 1.80 11.03 -19.08
N PRO A 56 2.47 12.13 -19.47
CA PRO A 56 3.13 12.24 -20.77
C PRO A 56 4.02 11.03 -21.10
N THR A 57 4.09 10.68 -22.39
CA THR A 57 4.81 9.48 -22.88
C THR A 57 6.26 9.42 -22.41
N ILE A 58 6.96 10.55 -22.36
CA ILE A 58 8.36 10.62 -21.92
C ILE A 58 8.56 10.07 -20.49
N LEU A 59 7.66 10.41 -19.56
CA LEU A 59 7.74 9.93 -18.18
C LEU A 59 7.44 8.43 -18.09
N ARG A 60 6.55 7.93 -18.95
CA ARG A 60 6.21 6.51 -19.00
C ARG A 60 7.36 5.68 -19.55
N VAL A 61 8.05 6.18 -20.58
CA VAL A 61 9.25 5.54 -21.13
C VAL A 61 10.37 5.53 -20.08
N ALA A 62 10.62 6.64 -19.40
CA ALA A 62 11.62 6.71 -18.34
C ALA A 62 11.31 5.74 -17.18
N ALA A 63 10.06 5.70 -16.71
CA ALA A 63 9.64 4.78 -15.66
C ALA A 63 9.77 3.30 -16.07
N ASN A 64 9.43 2.97 -17.32
CA ASN A 64 9.64 1.61 -17.84
C ASN A 64 11.12 1.27 -17.99
N GLY A 65 11.97 2.24 -18.37
CA GLY A 65 13.42 2.07 -18.41
C GLY A 65 13.99 1.77 -17.03
N LEU A 66 13.61 2.56 -16.01
CA LEU A 66 13.98 2.31 -14.61
C LEU A 66 13.51 0.93 -14.13
N LYS A 67 12.29 0.53 -14.47
CA LYS A 67 11.77 -0.80 -14.14
C LYS A 67 12.59 -1.91 -14.82
N ALA A 68 12.91 -1.76 -16.11
CA ALA A 68 13.71 -2.76 -16.83
C ALA A 68 15.12 -2.88 -16.23
N GLN A 69 15.75 -1.76 -15.88
CA GLN A 69 17.04 -1.76 -15.20
C GLN A 69 16.94 -2.46 -13.84
N TYR A 70 15.90 -2.18 -13.06
CA TYR A 70 15.64 -2.87 -11.79
C TYR A 70 15.45 -4.38 -11.99
N ASP A 71 14.71 -4.81 -13.01
CA ASP A 71 14.46 -6.22 -13.28
C ASP A 71 15.75 -6.97 -13.70
N ILE A 72 16.70 -6.28 -14.34
CA ILE A 72 17.99 -6.85 -14.81
C ILE A 72 19.05 -6.82 -13.71
N GLU A 73 19.24 -5.66 -13.08
CA GLU A 73 20.37 -5.36 -12.19
C GLU A 73 19.98 -5.43 -10.71
N GLY A 74 18.68 -5.46 -10.40
CA GLY A 74 18.16 -5.28 -9.06
C GLY A 74 18.21 -3.83 -8.58
N HIS A 75 18.21 -3.64 -7.26
CA HIS A 75 18.40 -2.35 -6.61
C HIS A 75 19.27 -2.48 -5.38
N GLN A 76 19.96 -1.40 -5.02
CA GLN A 76 20.78 -1.31 -3.80
C GLN A 76 20.16 -0.39 -2.76
N LEU A 77 18.84 -0.13 -2.86
CA LEU A 77 18.17 0.83 -1.97
C LEU A 77 18.33 0.44 -0.50
N ASP A 78 18.14 -0.83 -0.17
CA ASP A 78 18.25 -1.29 1.21
C ASP A 78 19.68 -1.14 1.74
N ASP A 79 20.69 -1.48 0.94
CA ASP A 79 22.10 -1.36 1.32
C ASP A 79 22.51 0.10 1.52
N VAL A 80 22.10 0.98 0.60
CA VAL A 80 22.37 2.42 0.68
C VAL A 80 21.68 3.03 1.91
N ILE A 81 20.40 2.71 2.14
CA ILE A 81 19.64 3.20 3.29
C ILE A 81 20.29 2.71 4.59
N ASN A 82 20.57 1.41 4.71
CA ASN A 82 21.18 0.84 5.90
C ASN A 82 22.57 1.44 6.14
N GLY A 83 23.39 1.60 5.10
CA GLY A 83 24.70 2.23 5.21
C GLY A 83 24.65 3.68 5.69
N ILE A 84 23.61 4.44 5.33
CA ILE A 84 23.39 5.80 5.86
C ILE A 84 22.93 5.74 7.32
N LEU A 85 21.96 4.90 7.65
CA LEU A 85 21.42 4.77 9.00
C LEU A 85 22.45 4.21 10.00
N GLU A 86 23.41 3.42 9.55
CA GLU A 86 24.52 2.94 10.38
C GLU A 86 25.53 4.05 10.70
N LYS A 87 25.80 4.93 9.74
CA LYS A 87 26.74 6.06 9.91
C LYS A 87 26.14 7.18 10.74
N GLU A 88 24.86 7.48 10.54
CA GLU A 88 24.18 8.65 11.12
C GLU A 88 23.16 8.25 12.19
N LEU A 89 23.63 8.07 13.43
CA LEU A 89 22.78 7.64 14.55
C LEU A 89 21.56 8.55 14.78
N ARG A 90 21.69 9.87 14.55
CA ARG A 90 20.55 10.81 14.69
C ARG A 90 19.48 10.59 13.63
N LEU A 91 19.88 10.19 12.42
CA LEU A 91 18.93 9.85 11.35
C LEU A 91 18.29 8.49 11.61
N ARG A 92 19.03 7.54 12.16
CA ARG A 92 18.51 6.22 12.55
C ARG A 92 17.32 6.32 13.49
N GLU A 93 17.42 7.12 14.55
CA GLU A 93 16.33 7.24 15.52
C GLU A 93 15.05 7.83 14.91
N LYS A 94 15.17 8.68 13.87
CA LYS A 94 14.03 9.38 13.28
C LYS A 94 13.46 8.69 12.03
N TYR A 95 14.31 8.08 11.20
CA TYR A 95 13.96 7.63 9.85
C TYR A 95 14.12 6.12 9.65
N LYS A 96 14.57 5.37 10.66
CA LYS A 96 14.59 3.91 10.58
C LYS A 96 13.18 3.38 10.32
N ARG A 97 13.10 2.37 9.45
CA ARG A 97 11.85 1.64 9.20
C ARG A 97 11.26 1.13 10.52
N PRO A 98 9.99 1.45 10.83
CA PRO A 98 9.34 0.92 12.02
C PRO A 98 9.37 -0.62 12.04
N GLY A 99 9.46 -1.19 13.24
CA GLY A 99 9.45 -2.65 13.41
C GLY A 99 8.16 -3.28 12.89
N PRO A 100 8.14 -4.60 12.61
CA PRO A 100 6.97 -5.30 12.08
C PRO A 100 5.72 -5.16 12.96
N ALA A 101 5.88 -4.95 14.27
CA ALA A 101 4.77 -4.72 15.21
C ALA A 101 4.13 -3.31 15.09
N SER A 102 4.77 -2.38 14.37
CA SER A 102 4.24 -1.04 14.16
C SER A 102 3.11 -1.00 13.12
N GLY A 103 3.03 -2.00 12.24
CA GLY A 103 1.97 -2.13 11.24
C GLY A 103 0.89 -3.09 11.74
N ARG A 104 -0.14 -2.56 12.39
CA ARG A 104 -1.33 -3.35 12.78
C ARG A 104 -2.23 -3.55 11.57
N LEU A 105 -2.65 -4.79 11.30
CA LEU A 105 -3.73 -5.06 10.35
C LEU A 105 -4.87 -5.74 11.11
N TYR A 106 -6.08 -5.37 10.77
CA TYR A 106 -7.29 -5.92 11.35
C TYR A 106 -7.95 -6.90 10.37
N ARG A 107 -8.73 -7.84 10.91
CA ARG A 107 -9.49 -8.79 10.10
C ARG A 107 -10.63 -8.06 9.38
N SER A 108 -10.71 -8.23 8.06
CA SER A 108 -11.76 -7.61 7.24
C SER A 108 -13.19 -8.07 7.59
N GLN A 109 -13.32 -9.16 8.34
CA GLN A 109 -14.60 -9.73 8.75
C GLN A 109 -15.21 -9.05 9.99
N ILE A 110 -14.48 -8.16 10.65
CA ILE A 110 -14.98 -7.47 11.85
C ILE A 110 -15.78 -6.24 11.40
N VAL A 111 -17.05 -6.21 11.75
CA VAL A 111 -17.98 -5.13 11.41
C VAL A 111 -18.10 -4.21 12.61
N HIS A 112 -17.65 -2.97 12.47
CA HIS A 112 -17.89 -1.93 13.47
C HIS A 112 -19.31 -1.39 13.29
N THR A 113 -20.12 -1.46 14.35
CA THR A 113 -21.41 -0.77 14.33
C THR A 113 -21.19 0.72 14.59
N PRO A 114 -21.90 1.64 13.90
CA PRO A 114 -21.64 3.07 14.00
C PRO A 114 -21.79 3.68 15.40
N ASN A 115 -22.48 2.98 16.31
CA ASN A 115 -22.68 3.39 17.71
C ASN A 115 -21.76 2.66 18.70
N ASP A 116 -20.81 1.86 18.20
CA ASP A 116 -19.83 1.20 19.05
C ASP A 116 -18.69 2.17 19.37
N GLU A 117 -18.70 2.74 20.58
CA GLU A 117 -17.61 3.59 21.06
C GLU A 117 -16.36 2.80 21.46
N SER A 118 -16.39 1.47 21.33
CA SER A 118 -15.23 0.65 21.61
C SER A 118 -14.09 0.95 20.63
N SER A 119 -12.88 1.16 21.19
CA SER A 119 -11.68 1.33 20.39
C SER A 119 -11.44 0.08 19.52
N CYS A 120 -10.92 0.28 18.32
CA CYS A 120 -10.50 -0.83 17.44
C CYS A 120 -9.53 -1.79 18.12
N ASP A 121 -8.75 -1.33 19.11
CA ASP A 121 -7.86 -2.18 19.89
C ASP A 121 -8.61 -3.21 20.78
N LEU A 122 -9.83 -2.87 21.21
CA LEU A 122 -10.71 -3.75 21.98
C LEU A 122 -11.61 -4.58 21.07
N ALA A 123 -12.18 -3.97 20.03
CA ALA A 123 -13.13 -4.62 19.14
C ALA A 123 -12.47 -5.61 18.17
N CYS A 124 -11.25 -5.31 17.70
CA CYS A 124 -10.58 -6.10 16.67
C CYS A 124 -9.48 -7.02 17.19
N GLY A 125 -9.13 -6.91 18.48
CA GLY A 125 -8.06 -7.66 19.11
C GLY A 125 -6.66 -7.24 18.68
N ASN A 126 -5.67 -7.66 19.48
CA ASN A 126 -4.25 -7.36 19.27
C ASN A 126 -3.47 -8.54 18.64
N GLU A 127 -4.17 -9.55 18.13
CA GLU A 127 -3.50 -10.67 17.47
C GLU A 127 -2.81 -10.18 16.20
N PRO A 128 -1.54 -10.55 15.97
CA PRO A 128 -0.88 -10.25 14.73
C PRO A 128 -1.73 -10.86 13.60
N PRO A 129 -2.14 -10.07 12.61
CA PRO A 129 -2.98 -10.54 11.52
C PRO A 129 -2.32 -11.76 10.89
N SER A 130 -2.99 -12.90 10.98
CA SER A 130 -2.72 -14.01 10.07
C SER A 130 -2.96 -13.45 8.66
N ARG A 131 -1.84 -13.18 7.97
CA ARG A 131 -1.73 -12.58 6.64
C ARG A 131 -2.96 -12.92 5.80
N ILE A 132 -3.79 -11.90 5.55
CA ILE A 132 -5.05 -12.00 4.81
C ILE A 132 -4.79 -12.79 3.52
N SER A 133 -5.30 -14.02 3.46
CA SER A 133 -5.49 -14.70 2.20
C SER A 133 -6.61 -13.97 1.50
N CYS A 134 -6.34 -13.50 0.29
CA CYS A 134 -7.34 -12.89 -0.59
C CYS A 134 -8.65 -13.68 -0.49
N VAL A 135 -9.74 -13.00 -0.09
CA VAL A 135 -11.07 -13.51 -0.44
C VAL A 135 -11.16 -13.28 -1.93
N SER A 136 -11.08 -14.37 -2.70
CA SER A 136 -11.47 -14.35 -4.10
C SER A 136 -12.88 -13.76 -4.16
N ALA A 137 -13.03 -12.68 -4.92
CA ALA A 137 -14.33 -12.26 -5.37
C ALA A 137 -14.79 -13.33 -6.38
N ASP A 138 -15.40 -14.38 -5.86
CA ASP A 138 -16.13 -15.35 -6.67
C ASP A 138 -17.55 -14.81 -6.87
N GLY A 139 -17.92 -14.57 -8.14
CA GLY A 139 -19.30 -14.55 -8.66
C GLY A 139 -20.07 -13.26 -8.52
#